data_AF-A0A7C4DJF6-F1
#
_entry.id   AF-A0A7C4DJF6-F1
#
_cell.length_a   1.000
_cell.length_b   1.000
_cell.length_c   1.000
_cell.angle_alpha   90.00
_cell.angle_beta   90.00
_cell.angle_gamma   90.00
#
_symmetry.space_group_name_H-M   'P 1'
#
loop_
_entity.id
_entity.type
_entity.pdbx_description
1 polymer ?
#
loop_
_entity_poly.entity_id
_entity_poly.type
_entity_poly.pdbx_seq_one_letter_code
_entity_poly.pdbx_strand_id
1 'polypeptide(L)'
;MKRLAALLTGILALVVVFWPASGRADCDTGNTGTTYTLATLDTHPTFGNSIDKSGNNKYTFHCTLIIRPSDAVTMAAGSTVAMDNGKLINVFGDLTVNGTSGSWVTITSSSASPTRNIWGGILLQSGNGYATITMNYARVLYGKIEVQNGSPTSRAYEMSITNSYLYDGDLKANNIRSLTLSGTTVTENLGDGTPTTVNFDGSTLDAVSNNYFNTQATNCIDNVMPSRVHVLTGNSLNCNSSNRVEVDYTGNYTASTCVSGVSQAFMALSVTRTWSQRATYVLNRDLCTADGVGLTINTPGSGLFFGSTVNFETRGDLTLAGSSGSPFSIRSVSGTST
;
A
#
# COMPACT_ATOMS: atom_id res chain seq x y z
N MET A 1 32.14 -58.71 9.84
CA MET A 1 32.40 -57.25 9.79
C MET A 1 31.41 -56.67 8.78
N LYS A 2 30.49 -55.73 9.00
CA LYS A 2 30.00 -54.89 10.11
C LYS A 2 28.52 -54.60 9.73
N ARG A 3 27.56 -55.02 10.56
CA ARG A 3 26.55 -54.22 11.28
C ARG A 3 25.40 -53.56 10.49
N LEU A 4 24.20 -54.05 10.84
CA LEU A 4 22.89 -53.38 10.98
C LEU A 4 22.96 -52.00 11.69
N ALA A 5 22.14 -51.03 11.23
CA ALA A 5 21.40 -49.99 12.00
C ALA A 5 20.70 -49.06 10.97
N ALA A 6 19.37 -49.01 10.79
CA ALA A 6 18.28 -48.54 11.67
C ALA A 6 18.09 -47.01 11.71
N LEU A 7 16.90 -46.56 11.28
CA LEU A 7 16.12 -45.34 11.66
C LEU A 7 16.77 -43.97 11.32
N LEU A 8 16.07 -42.90 10.93
CA LEU A 8 14.75 -42.42 11.32
C LEU A 8 14.23 -41.40 10.28
N THR A 9 12.93 -41.44 10.04
CA THR A 9 12.08 -40.45 9.36
C THR A 9 12.34 -39.00 9.80
N GLY A 10 12.70 -38.13 8.85
CA GLY A 10 12.65 -36.67 9.00
C GLY A 10 11.47 -36.09 8.25
N ILE A 11 10.25 -36.24 8.78
CA ILE A 11 9.12 -35.40 8.37
C ILE A 11 9.39 -34.03 8.99
N LEU A 12 9.75 -33.07 8.14
CA LEU A 12 9.80 -31.67 8.50
C LEU A 12 8.36 -31.20 8.74
N ALA A 13 7.88 -31.34 9.98
CA ALA A 13 6.63 -30.73 10.40
C ALA A 13 6.81 -29.21 10.32
N LEU A 14 6.19 -28.60 9.31
CA LEU A 14 5.94 -27.18 9.25
C LEU A 14 5.29 -26.76 10.57
N VAL A 15 6.00 -25.97 11.36
CA VAL A 15 5.44 -25.32 12.55
C VAL A 15 4.47 -24.26 12.04
N VAL A 16 3.22 -24.65 11.82
CA VAL A 16 2.10 -23.72 11.79
C VAL A 16 2.01 -23.15 13.19
N VAL A 17 2.36 -21.88 13.35
CA VAL A 17 2.17 -21.13 14.58
C VAL A 17 0.66 -21.08 14.84
N PHE A 18 0.17 -22.02 15.63
CA PHE A 18 -1.16 -21.95 16.21
C PHE A 18 -1.14 -20.80 17.23
N TRP A 19 -1.76 -19.69 16.88
CA TRP A 19 -2.14 -18.66 17.84
C TRP A 19 -3.11 -19.26 18.88
N PRO A 20 -3.05 -18.86 20.15
CA PRO A 20 -3.82 -19.48 21.22
C PRO A 20 -5.32 -19.30 20.97
N ALA A 21 -6.02 -20.43 20.92
CA ALA A 21 -7.46 -20.53 20.76
C ALA A 21 -8.19 -20.08 22.04
N SER A 22 -8.73 -18.86 22.01
CA SER A 22 -9.94 -18.50 22.77
C SER A 22 -10.89 -17.59 21.97
N GLY A 23 -10.66 -17.45 20.66
CA GLY A 23 -11.54 -16.74 19.74
C GLY A 23 -12.50 -17.68 19.01
N ARG A 24 -13.68 -17.17 18.64
CA ARG A 24 -14.54 -17.79 17.62
C ARG A 24 -13.71 -18.15 16.38
N ALA A 25 -14.05 -19.26 15.74
CA ALA A 25 -13.37 -19.74 14.54
C ALA A 25 -13.33 -18.66 13.45
N ASP A 26 -12.26 -18.66 12.64
CA ASP A 26 -12.16 -17.76 11.49
C ASP A 26 -13.26 -18.05 10.46
N CYS A 27 -13.74 -17.01 9.80
CA CYS A 27 -14.71 -17.11 8.70
C CYS A 27 -13.96 -17.35 7.39
N ASP A 28 -13.72 -18.61 7.08
CA ASP A 28 -12.90 -19.08 5.97
C ASP A 28 -13.73 -19.49 4.74
N THR A 29 -13.50 -18.86 3.58
CA THR A 29 -14.27 -19.12 2.33
C THR A 29 -14.04 -20.50 1.70
N GLY A 30 -13.06 -21.28 2.18
CA GLY A 30 -12.92 -22.70 1.84
C GLY A 30 -12.16 -23.04 0.54
N ASN A 31 -11.67 -22.06 -0.23
CA ASN A 31 -10.90 -22.24 -1.48
C ASN A 31 -11.67 -23.05 -2.54
N THR A 32 -12.89 -22.60 -2.85
CA THR A 32 -13.84 -23.35 -3.69
C THR A 32 -13.99 -22.79 -5.10
N GLY A 33 -13.43 -21.61 -5.37
CA GLY A 33 -13.69 -20.86 -6.61
C GLY A 33 -15.01 -20.07 -6.56
N THR A 34 -15.57 -19.88 -5.36
CA THR A 34 -16.89 -19.28 -5.19
C THR A 34 -16.79 -17.77 -4.99
N THR A 35 -17.73 -17.04 -5.61
CA THR A 35 -17.95 -15.62 -5.30
C THR A 35 -19.02 -15.49 -4.23
N TYR A 36 -18.64 -14.96 -3.07
CA TYR A 36 -19.51 -14.69 -1.96
C TYR A 36 -19.94 -13.22 -1.95
N THR A 37 -21.20 -12.98 -1.61
CA THR A 37 -21.69 -11.68 -1.13
C THR A 37 -21.73 -11.68 0.40
N LEU A 38 -21.87 -10.51 1.03
CA LEU A 38 -22.07 -10.45 2.48
C LEU A 38 -23.29 -11.28 2.95
N ALA A 39 -24.37 -11.31 2.16
CA ALA A 39 -25.55 -12.12 2.48
C ALA A 39 -25.28 -13.63 2.42
N THR A 40 -24.46 -14.09 1.48
CA THR A 40 -24.10 -15.52 1.41
C THR A 40 -23.05 -15.91 2.45
N LEU A 41 -22.18 -14.99 2.88
CA LEU A 41 -21.26 -15.21 4.01
C LEU A 41 -22.04 -15.36 5.31
N ASP A 42 -23.02 -14.48 5.55
CA ASP A 42 -23.90 -14.49 6.75
C ASP A 42 -24.63 -15.82 6.92
N THR A 43 -25.08 -16.44 5.82
CA THR A 43 -25.75 -17.75 5.85
C THR A 43 -24.80 -18.93 5.61
N HIS A 44 -23.49 -18.72 5.64
CA HIS A 44 -22.54 -19.78 5.33
C HIS A 44 -22.55 -20.86 6.43
N PRO A 45 -22.70 -22.15 6.07
CA PRO A 45 -22.97 -23.20 7.05
C PRO A 45 -21.84 -23.41 8.07
N THR A 46 -20.60 -23.07 7.71
CA THR A 46 -19.44 -23.22 8.60
C THR A 46 -19.18 -21.98 9.46
N PHE A 47 -19.82 -20.84 9.18
CA PHE A 47 -19.55 -19.59 9.91
C PHE A 47 -20.40 -19.48 11.17
N GLY A 48 -21.51 -20.22 11.25
CA GLY A 48 -22.40 -20.21 12.42
C GLY A 48 -22.78 -18.78 12.80
N ASN A 49 -22.73 -18.46 14.10
CA ASN A 49 -23.06 -17.12 14.61
C ASN A 49 -21.87 -16.13 14.53
N SER A 50 -20.90 -16.34 13.65
CA SER A 50 -19.70 -15.50 13.57
C SER A 50 -19.93 -14.20 12.81
N ILE A 51 -21.08 -14.07 12.15
CA ILE A 51 -21.54 -12.86 11.48
C ILE A 51 -22.95 -12.55 11.99
N ASP A 52 -23.14 -11.34 12.50
CA ASP A 52 -24.44 -10.84 12.95
C ASP A 52 -24.98 -9.82 11.94
N LYS A 53 -26.14 -10.10 11.35
CA LYS A 53 -26.86 -9.15 10.50
C LYS A 53 -27.85 -8.31 11.32
N SER A 54 -27.58 -7.02 11.46
CA SER A 54 -28.38 -6.09 12.29
C SER A 54 -29.30 -5.15 11.51
N GLY A 55 -29.46 -5.37 10.20
CA GLY A 55 -30.35 -4.60 9.34
C GLY A 55 -30.11 -4.84 7.86
N ASN A 56 -30.66 -3.96 7.02
CA ASN A 56 -30.39 -3.99 5.58
C ASN A 56 -28.91 -3.72 5.32
N ASN A 57 -28.21 -4.73 4.80
CA ASN A 57 -26.80 -4.70 4.43
C ASN A 57 -25.83 -4.28 5.56
N LYS A 58 -26.16 -4.54 6.82
CA LYS A 58 -25.27 -4.30 7.97
C LYS A 58 -24.85 -5.61 8.59
N TYR A 59 -23.54 -5.85 8.63
CA TYR A 59 -22.94 -7.10 9.09
C TYR A 59 -21.85 -6.81 10.11
N THR A 60 -21.89 -7.47 11.25
CA THR A 60 -20.84 -7.44 12.26
C THR A 60 -20.10 -8.78 12.26
N PHE A 61 -18.79 -8.75 12.04
CA PHE A 61 -17.93 -9.93 12.01
C PHE A 61 -17.25 -10.11 13.37
N HIS A 62 -17.54 -11.25 14.01
CA HIS A 62 -16.93 -11.70 15.26
C HIS A 62 -15.73 -12.65 15.04
N CYS A 63 -15.34 -12.82 13.78
CA CYS A 63 -14.29 -13.69 13.27
C CYS A 63 -13.34 -12.91 12.36
N THR A 64 -12.15 -13.45 12.10
CA THR A 64 -11.33 -12.98 10.99
C THR A 64 -11.90 -13.53 9.70
N LEU A 65 -12.19 -12.68 8.72
CA LEU A 65 -12.60 -13.13 7.39
C LEU A 65 -11.37 -13.53 6.59
N ILE A 66 -11.29 -14.78 6.16
CA ILE A 66 -10.22 -15.31 5.32
C ILE A 66 -10.80 -15.60 3.94
N ILE A 67 -10.47 -14.76 2.97
CA ILE A 67 -10.78 -14.97 1.56
C ILE A 67 -9.66 -15.82 0.99
N ARG A 68 -9.91 -17.11 0.81
CA ARG A 68 -8.92 -18.07 0.29
C ARG A 68 -8.57 -17.78 -1.17
N PRO A 69 -7.45 -18.35 -1.68
CA PRO A 69 -7.16 -18.31 -3.11
C PRO A 69 -8.38 -18.76 -3.94
N SER A 70 -8.53 -18.26 -5.16
CA SER A 70 -9.63 -18.58 -6.09
C SER A 70 -11.04 -18.15 -5.66
N ASP A 71 -11.31 -17.88 -4.39
CA ASP A 71 -12.59 -17.33 -3.95
C ASP A 71 -12.60 -15.80 -4.09
N ALA A 72 -13.80 -15.24 -4.16
CA ALA A 72 -14.01 -13.81 -4.19
C ALA A 72 -15.05 -13.39 -3.14
N VAL A 73 -14.89 -12.22 -2.55
CA VAL A 73 -15.93 -11.56 -1.74
C VAL A 73 -16.30 -10.23 -2.37
N THR A 74 -17.60 -10.03 -2.58
CA THR A 74 -18.15 -8.78 -3.11
C THR A 74 -19.05 -8.09 -2.08
N MET A 75 -18.76 -6.81 -1.82
CA MET A 75 -19.58 -5.94 -1.00
C MET A 75 -20.37 -4.98 -1.89
N ALA A 76 -21.70 -5.02 -1.79
CA ALA A 76 -22.59 -4.18 -2.59
C ALA A 76 -22.73 -2.77 -1.99
N ALA A 77 -23.07 -1.79 -2.84
CA ALA A 77 -23.30 -0.41 -2.44
C ALA A 77 -24.23 -0.28 -1.22
N GLY A 78 -23.90 0.64 -0.31
CA GLY A 78 -24.66 0.87 0.93
C GLY A 78 -24.42 -0.15 2.04
N SER A 79 -23.59 -1.17 1.82
CA SER A 79 -23.26 -2.13 2.87
C SER A 79 -22.39 -1.52 3.96
N THR A 80 -22.59 -1.97 5.20
CA THR A 80 -21.71 -1.70 6.34
C THR A 80 -21.17 -3.02 6.89
N VAL A 81 -19.85 -3.11 7.00
CA VAL A 81 -19.12 -4.21 7.62
C VAL A 81 -18.41 -3.69 8.85
N ALA A 82 -18.85 -4.13 10.02
CA ALA A 82 -18.22 -3.83 11.30
C ALA A 82 -17.37 -5.02 11.75
N MET A 83 -16.09 -4.80 12.06
CA MET A 83 -15.17 -5.82 12.54
C MET A 83 -14.97 -5.67 14.04
N ASP A 84 -15.10 -6.78 14.79
CA ASP A 84 -14.73 -6.78 16.20
C ASP A 84 -13.25 -6.46 16.42
N ASN A 85 -12.93 -5.98 17.63
CA ASN A 85 -11.58 -5.60 18.00
C ASN A 85 -10.58 -6.74 17.72
N GLY A 86 -9.48 -6.40 17.05
CA GLY A 86 -8.45 -7.36 16.62
C GLY A 86 -8.83 -8.28 15.47
N LYS A 87 -10.08 -8.27 14.98
CA LYS A 87 -10.48 -9.02 13.77
C LYS A 87 -10.08 -8.26 12.51
N LEU A 88 -9.89 -8.98 11.42
CA LEU A 88 -9.37 -8.44 10.17
C LEU A 88 -9.93 -9.18 8.96
N ILE A 89 -9.64 -8.64 7.77
CA ILE A 89 -9.96 -9.26 6.49
C ILE A 89 -8.65 -9.69 5.84
N ASN A 90 -8.37 -10.99 5.80
CA ASN A 90 -7.22 -11.57 5.12
C ASN A 90 -7.62 -11.92 3.68
N VAL A 91 -6.94 -11.31 2.72
CA VAL A 91 -7.22 -11.46 1.28
C VAL A 91 -6.11 -12.29 0.64
N PHE A 92 -6.41 -13.54 0.32
CA PHE A 92 -5.59 -14.42 -0.53
C PHE A 92 -6.21 -14.62 -1.92
N GLY A 93 -7.51 -14.34 -2.08
CA GLY A 93 -8.24 -14.31 -3.35
C GLY A 93 -8.65 -12.87 -3.71
N ASP A 94 -9.91 -12.67 -4.11
CA ASP A 94 -10.38 -11.36 -4.58
C ASP A 94 -11.33 -10.68 -3.58
N LEU A 95 -11.07 -9.41 -3.27
CA LEU A 95 -11.98 -8.54 -2.53
C LEU A 95 -12.46 -7.40 -3.42
N THR A 96 -13.76 -7.35 -3.67
CA THR A 96 -14.40 -6.29 -4.46
C THR A 96 -15.38 -5.49 -3.62
N VAL A 97 -15.19 -4.17 -3.55
CA VAL A 97 -16.03 -3.22 -2.84
C VAL A 97 -16.68 -2.27 -3.83
N ASN A 98 -17.97 -2.52 -4.12
CA ASN A 98 -18.73 -1.85 -5.19
C ASN A 98 -19.67 -0.79 -4.63
N GLY A 99 -19.11 0.29 -4.08
CA GLY A 99 -19.87 1.47 -3.69
C GLY A 99 -20.30 2.31 -4.89
N THR A 100 -21.16 3.29 -4.62
CA THR A 100 -21.51 4.36 -5.56
C THR A 100 -21.44 5.71 -4.84
N SER A 101 -21.38 6.81 -5.60
CA SER A 101 -21.36 8.17 -5.04
C SER A 101 -22.53 8.46 -4.10
N GLY A 102 -23.71 7.90 -4.38
CA GLY A 102 -24.90 8.03 -3.53
C GLY A 102 -25.04 6.98 -2.44
N SER A 103 -24.25 5.90 -2.47
CA SER A 103 -24.38 4.78 -1.54
C SER A 103 -23.04 4.07 -1.37
N TRP A 104 -22.21 4.62 -0.48
CA TRP A 104 -20.87 4.12 -0.19
C TRP A 104 -20.93 2.78 0.55
N VAL A 105 -19.88 1.97 0.43
CA VAL A 105 -19.65 0.84 1.33
C VAL A 105 -18.81 1.32 2.51
N THR A 106 -19.15 0.93 3.74
CA THR A 106 -18.36 1.27 4.94
C THR A 106 -17.81 0.02 5.60
N ILE A 107 -16.49 -0.02 5.81
CA ILE A 107 -15.77 -1.05 6.56
C ILE A 107 -15.15 -0.36 7.78
N THR A 108 -15.50 -0.80 8.98
CA THR A 108 -15.15 -0.11 10.23
C THR A 108 -15.05 -1.09 11.40
N SER A 109 -14.69 -0.60 12.59
CA SER A 109 -14.80 -1.35 13.85
C SER A 109 -16.24 -1.40 14.36
N SER A 110 -16.58 -2.47 15.11
CA SER A 110 -17.81 -2.57 15.92
C SER A 110 -17.75 -1.81 17.26
N SER A 111 -16.58 -1.28 17.64
CA SER A 111 -16.41 -0.49 18.87
C SER A 111 -17.22 0.81 18.84
N ALA A 112 -17.83 1.17 19.97
CA ALA A 112 -18.54 2.44 20.13
C ALA A 112 -17.61 3.67 20.07
N SER A 113 -16.35 3.49 20.44
CA SER A 113 -15.31 4.52 20.41
C SER A 113 -14.07 3.92 19.72
N PRO A 114 -14.08 3.82 18.38
CA PRO A 114 -13.00 3.19 17.65
C PRO A 114 -11.76 4.08 17.68
N THR A 115 -10.61 3.45 17.94
CA THR A 115 -9.29 4.06 17.82
C THR A 115 -8.58 3.52 16.58
N ARG A 116 -7.53 4.20 16.15
CA ARG A 116 -6.65 3.75 15.07
C ARG A 116 -6.25 2.28 15.23
N ASN A 117 -6.37 1.51 14.14
CA ASN A 117 -6.01 0.09 14.06
C ASN A 117 -6.68 -0.81 15.12
N ILE A 118 -7.83 -0.40 15.69
CA ILE A 118 -8.56 -1.20 16.68
C ILE A 118 -9.06 -2.53 16.11
N TRP A 119 -9.35 -2.57 14.81
CA TRP A 119 -9.49 -3.80 14.04
C TRP A 119 -8.26 -3.93 13.13
N GLY A 120 -7.87 -5.15 12.82
CA GLY A 120 -6.57 -5.44 12.19
C GLY A 120 -6.44 -4.98 10.74
N GLY A 121 -7.52 -4.47 10.14
CA GLY A 121 -7.51 -3.92 8.78
C GLY A 121 -7.78 -4.96 7.69
N ILE A 122 -7.47 -4.57 6.46
CA ILE A 122 -7.49 -5.44 5.28
C ILE A 122 -6.04 -5.78 4.94
N LEU A 123 -5.70 -7.07 5.04
CA LEU A 123 -4.36 -7.57 4.81
C LEU A 123 -4.34 -8.40 3.54
N LEU A 124 -3.59 -7.96 2.55
CA LEU A 124 -3.29 -8.75 1.35
C LEU A 124 -2.13 -9.69 1.69
N GLN A 125 -2.29 -10.99 1.43
CA GLN A 125 -1.34 -12.02 1.83
C GLN A 125 -0.84 -12.82 0.63
N SER A 126 0.45 -13.14 0.60
CA SER A 126 0.99 -14.11 -0.36
C SER A 126 0.73 -15.52 0.17
N GLY A 127 -0.11 -16.29 -0.53
CA GLY A 127 -0.45 -17.65 -0.12
C GLY A 127 -0.48 -18.67 -1.24
N ASN A 128 0.35 -18.49 -2.28
CA ASN A 128 0.44 -19.31 -3.51
C ASN A 128 -0.53 -18.91 -4.65
N GLY A 129 -1.08 -17.70 -4.63
CA GLY A 129 -1.97 -17.16 -5.67
C GLY A 129 -1.90 -15.64 -5.80
N TYR A 130 -2.71 -15.08 -6.71
CA TYR A 130 -2.91 -13.63 -6.84
C TYR A 130 -3.97 -13.18 -5.84
N ALA A 131 -3.67 -12.13 -5.08
CA ALA A 131 -4.67 -11.46 -4.25
C ALA A 131 -4.99 -10.08 -4.83
N THR A 132 -6.28 -9.83 -5.07
CA THR A 132 -6.75 -8.60 -5.69
C THR A 132 -7.65 -7.84 -4.73
N ILE A 133 -7.47 -6.53 -4.68
CA ILE A 133 -8.42 -5.65 -4.03
C ILE A 133 -8.87 -4.55 -4.99
N THR A 134 -10.18 -4.48 -5.20
CA THR A 134 -10.81 -3.42 -5.99
C THR A 134 -11.83 -2.70 -5.13
N MET A 135 -11.64 -1.40 -4.93
CA MET A 135 -12.56 -0.56 -4.17
C MET A 135 -12.96 0.68 -4.98
N ASN A 136 -14.26 0.95 -5.00
CA ASN A 136 -14.81 2.19 -5.49
C ASN A 136 -15.86 2.71 -4.51
N TYR A 137 -15.82 4.00 -4.17
CA TYR A 137 -16.71 4.62 -3.17
C TYR A 137 -16.79 3.83 -1.86
N ALA A 138 -15.62 3.45 -1.34
CA ALA A 138 -15.47 2.75 -0.07
C ALA A 138 -15.04 3.72 1.04
N ARG A 139 -15.52 3.48 2.26
CA ARG A 139 -14.98 4.06 3.50
C ARG A 139 -14.30 2.94 4.27
N VAL A 140 -13.00 3.07 4.52
CA VAL A 140 -12.26 2.17 5.42
C VAL A 140 -11.81 3.00 6.60
N LEU A 141 -12.37 2.71 7.77
CA LEU A 141 -12.22 3.54 8.97
C LEU A 141 -11.52 2.75 10.06
N TYR A 142 -10.52 3.34 10.72
CA TYR A 142 -9.87 2.81 11.93
C TYR A 142 -9.14 1.47 11.76
N GLY A 143 -8.83 1.08 10.53
CA GLY A 143 -8.07 -0.12 10.21
C GLY A 143 -7.21 0.12 8.99
N LYS A 144 -6.04 -0.52 8.99
CA LYS A 144 -5.05 -0.41 7.93
C LYS A 144 -5.43 -1.16 6.66
N ILE A 145 -4.81 -0.79 5.55
CA ILE A 145 -4.71 -1.58 4.33
C ILE A 145 -3.23 -1.86 4.09
N GLU A 146 -2.84 -3.13 4.14
CA GLU A 146 -1.44 -3.51 4.09
C GLU A 146 -1.23 -4.77 3.27
N VAL A 147 -0.15 -4.78 2.48
CA VAL A 147 0.39 -6.01 1.90
C VAL A 147 1.35 -6.64 2.92
N GLN A 148 0.98 -7.80 3.45
CA GLN A 148 1.81 -8.55 4.39
C GLN A 148 2.64 -9.59 3.63
N ASN A 149 3.92 -9.76 4.01
CA ASN A 149 4.85 -10.71 3.41
C ASN A 149 5.09 -10.51 1.90
N GLY A 150 4.87 -9.30 1.38
CA GLY A 150 5.14 -9.01 -0.03
C GLY A 150 6.61 -9.22 -0.37
N SER A 151 6.89 -10.03 -1.39
CA SER A 151 8.22 -10.16 -1.96
C SER A 151 8.33 -9.29 -3.23
N PRO A 152 9.41 -8.51 -3.39
CA PRO A 152 9.62 -7.70 -4.59
C PRO A 152 9.78 -8.55 -5.86
N THR A 153 10.04 -9.86 -5.72
CA THR A 153 10.24 -10.80 -6.84
C THR A 153 8.99 -11.55 -7.27
N SER A 154 7.98 -11.70 -6.41
CA SER A 154 6.76 -12.45 -6.73
C SER A 154 5.55 -11.58 -7.07
N ARG A 155 5.55 -10.28 -6.68
CA ARG A 155 4.53 -9.25 -6.99
C ARG A 155 3.16 -9.82 -7.35
N ALA A 156 2.56 -10.55 -6.42
CA ALA A 156 1.33 -11.31 -6.65
C ALA A 156 0.06 -10.52 -6.30
N TYR A 157 0.15 -9.19 -6.26
CA TYR A 157 -0.92 -8.34 -5.74
C TYR A 157 -1.36 -7.29 -6.74
N GLU A 158 -2.66 -7.06 -6.80
CA GLU A 158 -3.27 -5.97 -7.55
C GLU A 158 -4.16 -5.16 -6.61
N MET A 159 -4.05 -3.83 -6.70
CA MET A 159 -4.80 -2.92 -5.85
C MET A 159 -5.32 -1.76 -6.68
N SER A 160 -6.64 -1.59 -6.67
CA SER A 160 -7.32 -0.44 -7.24
C SER A 160 -8.21 0.18 -6.18
N ILE A 161 -7.88 1.38 -5.73
CA ILE A 161 -8.69 2.14 -4.77
C ILE A 161 -9.07 3.46 -5.44
N THR A 162 -10.37 3.63 -5.67
CA THR A 162 -10.90 4.78 -6.40
C THR A 162 -12.04 5.45 -5.65
N ASN A 163 -12.12 6.78 -5.73
CA ASN A 163 -13.20 7.60 -5.16
C ASN A 163 -13.52 7.25 -3.70
N SER A 164 -12.51 6.88 -2.91
CA SER A 164 -12.68 6.27 -1.60
C SER A 164 -12.18 7.18 -0.48
N TYR A 165 -12.47 6.81 0.76
CA TYR A 165 -12.08 7.52 1.96
C TYR A 165 -11.44 6.54 2.94
N LEU A 166 -10.14 6.71 3.16
CA LEU A 166 -9.36 5.94 4.13
C LEU A 166 -9.10 6.84 5.33
N TYR A 167 -9.54 6.42 6.51
CA TYR A 167 -9.48 7.24 7.71
C TYR A 167 -8.86 6.48 8.86
N ASP A 168 -7.82 7.09 9.42
CA ASP A 168 -7.19 6.67 10.67
C ASP A 168 -6.75 5.20 10.66
N GLY A 169 -6.08 4.82 9.57
CA GLY A 169 -5.44 3.54 9.35
C GLY A 169 -4.33 3.68 8.31
N ASP A 170 -3.30 2.82 8.40
CA ASP A 170 -2.14 2.88 7.51
C ASP A 170 -2.52 2.46 6.08
N LEU A 171 -1.90 3.05 5.05
CA LEU A 171 -1.89 2.51 3.69
C LEU A 171 -0.48 2.08 3.29
N LYS A 172 -0.20 0.78 3.41
CA LYS A 172 1.08 0.15 3.06
C LYS A 172 0.91 -0.75 1.84
N ALA A 173 0.93 -0.10 0.68
CA ALA A 173 0.71 -0.72 -0.62
C ALA A 173 2.05 -1.15 -1.24
N ASN A 174 2.77 -2.02 -0.54
CA ASN A 174 4.12 -2.46 -0.90
C ASN A 174 4.10 -3.70 -1.83
N ASN A 175 5.09 -3.82 -2.71
CA ASN A 175 5.31 -4.95 -3.62
C ASN A 175 4.10 -5.29 -4.53
N ILE A 176 3.32 -4.29 -4.89
CA ILE A 176 2.13 -4.44 -5.75
C ILE A 176 2.54 -4.47 -7.22
N ARG A 177 1.93 -5.37 -7.99
CA ARG A 177 2.16 -5.55 -9.44
C ARG A 177 1.55 -4.44 -10.29
N SER A 178 0.40 -3.95 -9.85
CA SER A 178 -0.40 -2.91 -10.48
C SER A 178 -1.17 -2.19 -9.37
N LEU A 179 -0.79 -0.94 -9.11
CA LEU A 179 -1.46 -0.06 -8.14
C LEU A 179 -2.13 1.11 -8.87
N THR A 180 -3.44 1.22 -8.69
CA THR A 180 -4.22 2.42 -8.99
C THR A 180 -4.77 3.01 -7.70
N LEU A 181 -4.45 4.27 -7.42
CA LEU A 181 -5.01 5.05 -6.33
C LEU A 181 -5.50 6.38 -6.91
N SER A 182 -6.82 6.58 -7.02
CA SER A 182 -7.34 7.78 -7.67
C SER A 182 -8.59 8.36 -7.02
N GLY A 183 -8.69 9.69 -6.99
CA GLY A 183 -9.85 10.38 -6.42
C GLY A 183 -10.09 10.04 -4.94
N THR A 184 -9.07 9.53 -4.25
CA THR A 184 -9.19 8.97 -2.90
C THR A 184 -8.65 9.95 -1.88
N THR A 185 -9.34 10.05 -0.76
CA THR A 185 -8.86 10.81 0.39
C THR A 185 -8.27 9.85 1.41
N VAL A 186 -7.03 10.11 1.83
CA VAL A 186 -6.34 9.40 2.91
C VAL A 186 -6.12 10.39 4.03
N THR A 187 -6.74 10.15 5.19
CA THR A 187 -6.60 10.99 6.37
C THR A 187 -6.10 10.16 7.54
N GLU A 188 -5.01 10.60 8.18
CA GLU A 188 -4.47 9.98 9.38
C GLU A 188 -4.40 10.98 10.53
N ASN A 189 -5.01 10.65 11.66
CA ASN A 189 -5.06 11.51 12.86
C ASN A 189 -4.29 10.84 14.00
N LEU A 190 -3.13 11.38 14.40
CA LEU A 190 -2.23 10.74 15.36
C LEU A 190 -2.63 11.01 16.82
N GLY A 191 -3.82 10.58 17.22
CA GLY A 191 -4.23 10.68 18.63
C GLY A 191 -3.16 10.17 19.62
N ASP A 192 -2.33 9.18 19.23
CA ASP A 192 -1.34 8.54 20.11
C ASP A 192 -0.18 7.77 19.42
N GLY A 193 -0.06 7.76 18.08
CA GLY A 193 0.80 6.81 17.34
C GLY A 193 1.93 7.42 16.49
N THR A 194 2.88 6.57 16.08
CA THR A 194 3.90 6.93 15.08
C THR A 194 3.21 7.26 13.76
N PRO A 195 3.49 8.42 13.14
CA PRO A 195 2.97 8.74 11.82
C PRO A 195 3.31 7.63 10.83
N THR A 196 2.32 7.12 10.12
CA THR A 196 2.59 6.26 8.97
C THR A 196 2.37 7.03 7.69
N THR A 197 3.27 6.82 6.76
CA THR A 197 3.21 7.41 5.44
C THR A 197 2.41 6.47 4.53
N VAL A 198 1.84 7.01 3.45
CA VAL A 198 1.40 6.14 2.36
C VAL A 198 2.64 5.55 1.71
N ASN A 199 2.79 4.23 1.78
CA ASN A 199 4.02 3.56 1.38
C ASN A 199 3.80 2.72 0.11
N PHE A 200 4.70 2.90 -0.87
CA PHE A 200 4.67 2.23 -2.17
C PHE A 200 5.95 1.41 -2.46
N ASP A 201 6.70 1.04 -1.44
CA ASP A 201 7.95 0.31 -1.61
C ASP A 201 7.77 -0.96 -2.44
N GLY A 202 8.64 -1.24 -3.40
CA GLY A 202 8.50 -2.42 -4.25
C GLY A 202 7.43 -2.35 -5.34
N SER A 203 6.53 -1.36 -5.32
CA SER A 203 5.30 -1.38 -6.12
C SER A 203 5.47 -0.82 -7.53
N THR A 204 4.70 -1.39 -8.45
CA THR A 204 4.46 -0.80 -9.77
C THR A 204 3.21 0.05 -9.69
N LEU A 205 3.39 1.33 -9.96
CA LEU A 205 2.34 2.33 -9.92
C LEU A 205 1.83 2.56 -11.33
N ASP A 206 0.54 2.33 -11.56
CA ASP A 206 -0.13 2.61 -12.82
C ASP A 206 -0.72 4.02 -12.82
N ALA A 207 -1.37 4.40 -11.72
CA ALA A 207 -1.87 5.76 -11.51
C ALA A 207 -1.95 6.08 -10.01
N VAL A 208 -1.43 7.24 -9.62
CA VAL A 208 -1.67 7.83 -8.30
C VAL A 208 -2.11 9.27 -8.51
N SER A 209 -3.42 9.47 -8.70
CA SER A 209 -3.95 10.72 -9.26
C SER A 209 -5.11 11.32 -8.49
N ASN A 210 -5.13 12.66 -8.39
CA ASN A 210 -6.27 13.40 -7.83
C ASN A 210 -6.66 12.95 -6.41
N ASN A 211 -5.69 12.52 -5.61
CA ASN A 211 -5.92 12.11 -4.23
C ASN A 211 -5.72 13.29 -3.28
N TYR A 212 -6.34 13.23 -2.11
CA TYR A 212 -6.09 14.13 -1.00
C TYR A 212 -5.40 13.36 0.13
N PHE A 213 -4.12 13.61 0.33
CA PHE A 213 -3.34 13.04 1.42
C PHE A 213 -3.26 14.05 2.54
N ASN A 214 -3.89 13.74 3.67
CA ASN A 214 -3.85 14.53 4.89
C ASN A 214 -3.29 13.67 6.01
N THR A 215 -1.97 13.60 6.07
CA THR A 215 -1.27 12.77 7.05
C THR A 215 -0.47 13.66 7.98
N GLN A 216 -0.29 13.23 9.22
CA GLN A 216 0.62 13.92 10.14
C GLN A 216 2.03 13.31 10.08
N ALA A 217 2.36 12.62 8.98
CA ALA A 217 3.67 12.06 8.77
C ALA A 217 4.64 13.07 8.19
N THR A 218 5.94 12.77 8.28
CA THR A 218 6.97 13.57 7.63
C THR A 218 6.70 13.59 6.13
N ASN A 219 6.59 12.42 5.51
CA ASN A 219 6.27 12.30 4.09
C ASN A 219 4.76 12.10 3.91
N CYS A 220 4.20 12.67 2.85
CA CYS A 220 2.84 12.33 2.44
C CYS A 220 2.83 10.94 1.78
N ILE A 221 3.84 10.69 0.94
CA ILE A 221 4.05 9.44 0.19
C ILE A 221 5.51 9.04 0.32
N ASP A 222 5.74 7.74 0.48
CA ASP A 222 7.04 7.16 0.81
C ASP A 222 7.45 6.02 -0.13
N ASN A 223 8.76 5.85 -0.27
CA ASN A 223 9.41 4.80 -1.06
C ASN A 223 8.89 4.70 -2.51
N VAL A 224 8.72 5.85 -3.17
CA VAL A 224 8.35 5.88 -4.59
C VAL A 224 9.58 5.66 -5.44
N MET A 225 9.60 4.61 -6.27
CA MET A 225 10.69 4.42 -7.22
C MET A 225 10.81 5.62 -8.18
N PRO A 226 12.02 6.13 -8.48
CA PRO A 226 12.22 7.26 -9.40
C PRO A 226 11.53 7.06 -10.77
N SER A 227 11.57 5.83 -11.30
CA SER A 227 10.95 5.48 -12.58
C SER A 227 9.42 5.53 -12.55
N ARG A 228 8.80 5.64 -11.37
CA ARG A 228 7.36 5.63 -11.12
C ARG A 228 6.81 6.97 -10.63
N VAL A 229 7.66 7.93 -10.25
CA VAL A 229 7.21 9.27 -9.79
C VAL A 229 6.33 9.99 -10.81
N HIS A 230 6.53 9.74 -12.12
CA HIS A 230 5.75 10.36 -13.19
C HIS A 230 4.24 10.07 -13.16
N VAL A 231 3.79 9.02 -12.44
CA VAL A 231 2.36 8.70 -12.31
C VAL A 231 1.66 9.48 -11.20
N LEU A 232 2.43 10.18 -10.35
CA LEU A 232 1.88 11.07 -9.33
C LEU A 232 1.36 12.33 -10.04
N THR A 233 0.05 12.53 -10.07
CA THR A 233 -0.56 13.66 -10.80
C THR A 233 -1.75 14.26 -10.06
N GLY A 234 -1.84 15.59 -9.97
CA GLY A 234 -3.02 16.26 -9.42
C GLY A 234 -3.33 15.96 -7.94
N ASN A 235 -2.41 15.36 -7.19
CA ASN A 235 -2.62 15.07 -5.77
C ASN A 235 -2.47 16.35 -4.94
N SER A 236 -3.30 16.47 -3.91
CA SER A 236 -3.12 17.47 -2.86
C SER A 236 -2.45 16.79 -1.67
N LEU A 237 -1.23 17.24 -1.38
CA LEU A 237 -0.37 16.71 -0.33
C LEU A 237 -0.46 17.66 0.87
N ASN A 238 -0.86 17.17 2.03
CA ASN A 238 -0.86 17.90 3.29
C ASN A 238 -0.22 17.01 4.37
N CYS A 239 1.07 17.24 4.63
CA CYS A 239 1.86 16.52 5.61
C CYS A 239 2.79 17.47 6.37
N ASN A 240 3.29 17.04 7.53
CA ASN A 240 4.02 17.89 8.48
C ASN A 240 5.27 18.55 7.87
N SER A 241 5.89 17.95 6.83
CA SER A 241 7.11 18.50 6.20
C SER A 241 6.90 19.15 4.83
N SER A 242 5.73 19.76 4.59
CA SER A 242 5.42 20.53 3.36
C SER A 242 5.45 19.68 2.08
N ASN A 243 4.37 18.95 1.83
CA ASN A 243 4.07 18.28 0.55
C ASN A 243 5.19 17.34 0.07
N ARG A 244 5.80 16.61 1.01
CA ARG A 244 6.99 15.80 0.76
C ARG A 244 6.64 14.43 0.17
N VAL A 245 7.34 14.07 -0.90
CA VAL A 245 7.34 12.73 -1.51
C VAL A 245 8.75 12.18 -1.37
N GLU A 246 8.89 11.05 -0.69
CA GLU A 246 10.16 10.35 -0.62
C GLU A 246 10.32 9.43 -1.83
N VAL A 247 11.44 9.64 -2.51
CA VAL A 247 11.86 8.91 -3.70
C VAL A 247 13.01 8.01 -3.26
N ASP A 248 12.64 6.79 -2.90
CA ASP A 248 13.56 5.73 -2.49
C ASP A 248 13.09 4.40 -3.10
N TYR A 249 14.01 3.45 -3.19
CA TYR A 249 13.70 2.07 -3.47
C TYR A 249 14.59 1.16 -2.64
N THR A 250 13.98 0.28 -1.84
CA THR A 250 14.73 -0.62 -0.93
C THR A 250 15.08 -1.97 -1.57
N GLY A 251 14.56 -2.29 -2.76
CA GLY A 251 14.75 -3.60 -3.38
C GLY A 251 16.11 -3.80 -4.07
N ASN A 252 16.47 -5.06 -4.30
CA ASN A 252 17.69 -5.45 -5.04
C ASN A 252 17.61 -4.95 -6.50
N TYR A 253 18.26 -3.84 -6.81
CA TYR A 253 18.54 -3.48 -8.21
C TYR A 253 19.80 -4.22 -8.69
N THR A 254 19.76 -4.71 -9.92
CA THR A 254 20.97 -4.79 -10.73
C THR A 254 21.43 -3.37 -10.97
N ALA A 255 22.51 -2.97 -10.29
CA ALA A 255 23.15 -1.67 -10.49
C ALA A 255 23.36 -1.47 -12.00
N SER A 256 22.62 -0.55 -12.60
CA SER A 256 22.97 -0.11 -13.94
C SER A 256 23.98 1.00 -13.76
N THR A 257 25.21 0.76 -14.17
CA THR A 257 26.26 1.77 -14.14
C THR A 257 25.91 2.85 -15.16
N CYS A 258 25.17 3.88 -14.76
CA CYS A 258 25.17 5.12 -15.53
C CYS A 258 26.59 5.67 -15.58
N VAL A 259 27.38 5.46 -14.51
CA VAL A 259 28.75 5.95 -14.39
C VAL A 259 29.72 4.78 -14.48
N SER A 260 30.54 4.76 -15.53
CA SER A 260 31.64 3.81 -15.65
C SER A 260 32.68 4.10 -14.55
N GLY A 261 33.02 3.10 -13.73
CA GLY A 261 34.13 3.19 -12.77
C GLY A 261 33.76 3.61 -11.35
N VAL A 262 32.48 3.79 -11.03
CA VAL A 262 32.03 3.93 -9.63
C VAL A 262 31.44 2.61 -9.13
N SER A 263 31.75 2.24 -7.89
CA SER A 263 31.22 1.05 -7.23
C SER A 263 29.85 1.27 -6.58
N GLN A 264 29.31 2.49 -6.64
CA GLN A 264 28.03 2.84 -6.03
C GLN A 264 26.87 2.47 -6.96
N ALA A 265 25.82 1.85 -6.40
CA ALA A 265 24.62 1.49 -7.14
C ALA A 265 23.73 2.72 -7.29
N PHE A 266 23.55 3.20 -8.52
CA PHE A 266 22.60 4.25 -8.85
C PHE A 266 21.24 3.67 -9.18
N MET A 267 20.18 4.37 -8.79
CA MET A 267 18.87 4.22 -9.42
C MET A 267 18.92 4.91 -10.78
N ALA A 268 18.66 4.19 -11.87
CA ALA A 268 18.72 4.75 -13.21
C ALA A 268 17.35 4.99 -13.85
N LEU A 269 17.19 6.15 -14.45
CA LEU A 269 16.14 6.41 -15.43
C LEU A 269 16.63 5.94 -16.81
N SER A 270 15.95 4.92 -17.35
CA SER A 270 16.21 4.38 -18.69
C SER A 270 15.32 4.97 -19.79
N VAL A 271 14.37 5.83 -19.42
CA VAL A 271 13.46 6.53 -20.34
C VAL A 271 13.22 7.94 -19.83
N THR A 272 13.01 8.89 -20.73
CA THR A 272 12.73 10.28 -20.36
C THR A 272 11.45 10.36 -19.52
N ARG A 273 11.52 11.04 -18.37
CA ARG A 273 10.40 11.19 -17.43
C ARG A 273 10.07 12.64 -17.16
N THR A 274 8.78 12.90 -16.98
CA THR A 274 8.27 14.16 -16.43
C THR A 274 7.63 13.90 -15.08
N TRP A 275 8.05 14.64 -14.06
CA TRP A 275 7.44 14.64 -12.73
C TRP A 275 6.58 15.89 -12.60
N SER A 276 5.27 15.72 -12.75
CA SER A 276 4.28 16.81 -12.82
C SER A 276 3.50 17.03 -11.51
N GLN A 277 3.85 16.32 -10.44
CA GLN A 277 3.25 16.56 -9.12
C GLN A 277 3.92 17.78 -8.48
N ARG A 278 3.12 18.70 -7.94
CA ARG A 278 3.66 19.74 -7.06
C ARG A 278 4.07 19.08 -5.73
N ALA A 279 5.36 18.92 -5.52
CA ALA A 279 5.91 18.22 -4.36
C ALA A 279 7.36 18.62 -4.08
N THR A 280 7.77 18.40 -2.83
CA THR A 280 9.18 18.32 -2.46
C THR A 280 9.61 16.87 -2.62
N TYR A 281 10.38 16.55 -3.66
CA TYR A 281 10.92 15.22 -3.89
C TYR A 281 12.19 15.04 -3.09
N VAL A 282 12.22 14.11 -2.14
CA VAL A 282 13.44 13.78 -1.39
C VAL A 282 14.06 12.51 -1.95
N LEU A 283 15.24 12.64 -2.56
CA LEU A 283 16.05 11.50 -2.97
C LEU A 283 16.87 11.02 -1.78
N ASN A 284 16.70 9.77 -1.38
CA ASN A 284 17.51 9.14 -0.32
C ASN A 284 18.58 8.17 -0.85
N ARG A 285 18.65 8.04 -2.19
CA ARG A 285 19.67 7.26 -2.88
C ARG A 285 20.09 7.96 -4.16
N ASP A 286 21.28 7.59 -4.62
CA ASP A 286 21.85 8.11 -5.85
C ASP A 286 20.93 7.87 -7.04
N LEU A 287 20.70 8.93 -7.82
CA LEU A 287 19.86 8.91 -9.00
C LEU A 287 20.70 9.29 -10.21
N CYS A 288 20.55 8.54 -11.30
CA CYS A 288 21.16 8.86 -12.58
C CYS A 288 20.16 8.82 -13.74
N THR A 289 20.45 9.56 -14.81
CA THR A 289 19.82 9.36 -16.12
C THR A 289 20.82 8.76 -17.11
N ALA A 290 20.34 7.84 -17.95
CA ALA A 290 21.15 7.28 -19.04
C ALA A 290 21.39 8.30 -20.18
N ASP A 291 22.31 8.02 -21.10
CA ASP A 291 22.58 8.87 -22.26
C ASP A 291 21.30 9.12 -23.07
N GLY A 292 21.00 10.37 -23.37
CA GLY A 292 19.79 10.77 -24.09
C GLY A 292 18.48 10.65 -23.29
N VAL A 293 18.55 10.29 -22.00
CA VAL A 293 17.38 10.22 -21.10
C VAL A 293 17.27 11.50 -20.28
N GLY A 294 16.16 12.20 -20.43
CA GLY A 294 15.88 13.44 -19.70
C GLY A 294 15.04 13.25 -18.44
N LEU A 295 15.24 14.14 -17.46
CA LEU A 295 14.33 14.34 -16.34
C LEU A 295 13.76 15.77 -16.39
N THR A 296 12.44 15.88 -16.47
CA THR A 296 11.73 17.15 -16.41
C THR A 296 10.92 17.26 -15.11
N ILE A 297 11.12 18.34 -14.36
CA ILE A 297 10.27 18.73 -13.24
C ILE A 297 9.76 20.14 -13.52
N ASN A 298 8.56 20.23 -14.08
CA ASN A 298 8.03 21.47 -14.66
C ASN A 298 6.88 22.10 -13.85
N THR A 299 6.65 21.63 -12.63
CA THR A 299 5.55 22.12 -11.79
C THR A 299 6.05 23.22 -10.85
N PRO A 300 5.52 24.46 -10.94
CA PRO A 300 5.96 25.55 -10.08
C PRO A 300 5.80 25.24 -8.59
N GLY A 301 6.82 25.60 -7.81
CA GLY A 301 6.88 25.37 -6.36
C GLY A 301 7.25 23.94 -5.96
N SER A 302 7.63 23.09 -6.91
CA SER A 302 8.28 21.81 -6.60
C SER A 302 9.73 22.01 -6.16
N GLY A 303 10.30 20.99 -5.54
CA GLY A 303 11.72 20.97 -5.16
C GLY A 303 12.34 19.59 -5.27
N LEU A 304 13.66 19.55 -5.43
CA LEU A 304 14.47 18.33 -5.40
C LEU A 304 15.45 18.42 -4.22
N PHE A 305 15.27 17.54 -3.26
CA PHE A 305 15.97 17.55 -1.99
C PHE A 305 16.78 16.27 -1.87
N PHE A 306 17.96 16.36 -1.27
CA PHE A 306 18.88 15.23 -1.18
C PHE A 306 19.09 14.81 0.27
N GLY A 307 18.96 13.51 0.55
CA GLY A 307 19.40 12.92 1.80
C GLY A 307 20.92 13.09 1.99
N SER A 308 21.42 12.68 3.16
CA SER A 308 22.85 12.66 3.40
C SER A 308 23.54 11.75 2.38
N THR A 309 24.61 12.24 1.76
CA THR A 309 25.46 11.49 0.81
C THR A 309 24.78 11.02 -0.49
N VAL A 310 23.76 11.72 -0.97
CA VAL A 310 23.09 11.41 -2.24
C VAL A 310 23.69 12.20 -3.40
N ASN A 311 24.05 11.48 -4.46
CA ASN A 311 24.49 12.05 -5.74
C ASN A 311 23.34 12.07 -6.75
N PHE A 312 23.33 13.09 -7.61
CA PHE A 312 22.45 13.14 -8.79
C PHE A 312 23.27 13.40 -10.04
N GLU A 313 23.31 12.43 -10.96
CA GLU A 313 24.01 12.54 -12.23
C GLU A 313 23.01 12.55 -13.39
N THR A 314 23.18 13.44 -14.35
CA THR A 314 22.37 13.44 -15.57
C THR A 314 23.27 13.33 -16.79
N ARG A 315 22.94 12.41 -17.69
CA ARG A 315 23.59 12.24 -19.00
C ARG A 315 22.69 12.58 -20.18
N GLY A 316 21.45 12.97 -19.89
CA GLY A 316 20.56 13.64 -20.81
C GLY A 316 20.12 14.99 -20.24
N ASP A 317 18.96 15.45 -20.69
CA ASP A 317 18.45 16.77 -20.33
C ASP A 317 17.88 16.80 -18.91
N LEU A 318 18.33 17.75 -18.09
CA LEU A 318 17.67 18.11 -16.84
C LEU A 318 16.92 19.41 -17.02
N THR A 319 15.59 19.34 -17.01
CA THR A 319 14.72 20.52 -17.10
C THR A 319 14.01 20.76 -15.78
N LEU A 320 14.31 21.88 -15.13
CA LEU A 320 13.70 22.30 -13.87
C LEU A 320 13.01 23.64 -14.08
N ALA A 321 11.70 23.72 -13.81
CA ALA A 321 10.94 24.95 -13.99
C ALA A 321 10.32 25.42 -12.67
N GLY A 322 10.46 26.72 -12.42
CA GLY A 322 9.76 27.45 -11.36
C GLY A 322 9.05 28.68 -11.93
N SER A 323 8.32 29.39 -11.09
CA SER A 323 7.72 30.70 -11.42
C SER A 323 8.12 31.75 -10.39
N SER A 324 7.95 33.03 -10.71
CA SER A 324 8.34 34.15 -9.82
C SER A 324 7.67 34.14 -8.44
N GLY A 325 6.52 33.49 -8.27
CA GLY A 325 5.84 33.29 -6.98
C GLY A 325 5.95 31.89 -6.39
N SER A 326 6.58 30.95 -7.12
CA SER A 326 6.73 29.56 -6.70
C SER A 326 7.98 29.00 -7.39
N PRO A 327 9.18 29.40 -6.94
CA PRO A 327 10.42 28.98 -7.55
C PRO A 327 10.65 27.49 -7.37
N PHE A 328 11.46 26.92 -8.25
CA PHE A 328 12.00 25.58 -8.04
C PHE A 328 13.09 25.65 -6.97
N SER A 329 13.20 24.63 -6.12
CA SER A 329 14.21 24.59 -5.06
C SER A 329 15.05 23.32 -5.11
N ILE A 330 16.36 23.48 -4.91
CA ILE A 330 17.31 22.36 -4.77
C ILE A 330 18.01 22.52 -3.42
N ARG A 331 17.96 21.49 -2.56
CA ARG A 331 18.51 21.57 -1.18
C ARG A 331 19.02 20.23 -0.66
N SER A 332 19.94 20.26 0.30
CA SER A 332 20.19 19.10 1.17
C SER A 332 19.16 19.06 2.31
N VAL A 333 18.73 17.87 2.70
CA VAL A 333 17.82 17.64 3.84
C VAL A 333 18.57 17.73 5.17
N SER A 334 19.89 17.48 5.19
CA SER A 334 20.71 17.72 6.38
C SER A 334 21.03 19.21 6.49
N GLY A 335 20.50 19.86 7.53
CA GLY A 335 20.63 21.31 7.78
C GLY A 335 22.02 21.84 8.11
N THR A 336 23.08 21.34 7.47
CA THR A 336 24.39 21.98 7.47
C THR A 336 24.78 22.23 6.03
N SER A 337 24.68 23.50 5.63
CA SER A 337 25.33 24.01 4.42
C SER A 337 26.81 23.62 4.45
N THR A 338 27.24 22.83 3.46
CA THR A 338 28.63 22.80 3.00
C THR A 338 28.61 23.10 1.53
#